data_AF-A0A2S6NGK4-F1
#
_entry.id   AF-A0A2S6NGK4-F1
#
_cell.length_a   1.000
_cell.length_b   1.000
_cell.length_c   1.000
_cell.angle_alpha   90.00
_cell.angle_beta   90.00
_cell.angle_gamma   90.00
#
_symmetry.space_group_name_H-M   'P 1'
#
loop_
_entity.id
_entity.type
_entity.pdbx_description
1 polymer ?
#
loop_
_entity_poly.entity_id
_entity_poly.type
_entity_poly.pdbx_seq_one_letter_code
_entity_poly.pdbx_strand_id
1 'polypeptide(L)' 'MVKRHKEEDIAGILEFAGRSSEDPEFQEWLAEHKARHGGKIRVSKGLTGVRVMFAKSADMALWQRRSDEAAKGKKSAA' A
#
# COMPACT_ATOMS: atom_id res chain seq x y z
N MET A 1 -30.00 -2.16 -5.41
CA MET A 1 -29.28 -1.03 -4.79
C MET A 1 -27.78 -1.31 -4.86
N VAL A 2 -27.16 -1.07 -6.03
CA VAL A 2 -25.72 -1.30 -6.23
C VAL A 2 -25.01 -0.07 -5.69
N LYS A 3 -24.23 -0.25 -4.62
CA LYS A 3 -23.59 0.82 -3.87
C LYS A 3 -22.67 1.60 -4.82
N ARG A 4 -22.97 2.90 -4.97
CA ARG A 4 -22.16 3.90 -5.69
C ARG A 4 -20.70 3.79 -5.23
N HIS A 5 -19.87 3.07 -5.98
CA HIS A 5 -18.45 2.99 -5.69
C HIS A 5 -17.84 4.29 -6.19
N LYS A 6 -17.57 5.19 -5.25
CA LYS A 6 -16.70 6.36 -5.37
C LYS A 6 -15.53 6.04 -6.32
N GLU A 7 -15.65 6.50 -7.56
CA GLU A 7 -14.53 6.84 -8.44
C GLU A 7 -13.83 8.07 -7.83
N GLU A 8 -13.26 7.92 -6.64
CA GLU A 8 -12.35 8.92 -6.09
C GLU A 8 -10.99 8.67 -6.71
N ASP A 9 -10.70 9.30 -7.86
CA ASP A 9 -9.37 9.55 -8.45
C ASP A 9 -8.24 8.67 -7.85
N ILE A 10 -8.28 7.37 -8.17
CA ILE A 10 -7.27 6.42 -7.70
C ILE A 10 -6.19 6.40 -8.78
N ALA A 11 -5.05 6.99 -8.48
CA ALA A 11 -3.90 7.01 -9.36
C ALA A 11 -3.30 5.60 -9.59
N GLY A 12 -3.48 4.67 -8.64
CA GLY A 12 -3.10 3.27 -8.81
C GLY A 12 -3.29 2.42 -7.56
N ILE A 13 -3.15 1.10 -7.72
CA ILE A 13 -3.31 0.10 -6.66
C ILE A 13 -2.05 -0.79 -6.61
N LEU A 14 -1.50 -1.01 -5.43
CA LEU A 14 -0.44 -2.00 -5.18
C LEU A 14 -0.95 -3.14 -4.32
N GLU A 15 -0.61 -4.37 -4.69
CA GLU A 15 -0.87 -5.55 -3.87
C GLU A 15 0.44 -6.06 -3.27
N PHE A 16 0.50 -6.08 -1.94
CA PHE A 16 1.63 -6.59 -1.18
C PHE A 16 1.33 -8.02 -0.77
N ALA A 17 1.75 -8.97 -1.60
CA ALA A 17 1.60 -10.40 -1.32
C ALA A 17 2.43 -10.80 -0.08
N GLY A 18 1.85 -11.60 0.81
CA GLY A 18 2.52 -12.04 2.04
C GLY A 18 2.71 -10.97 3.11
N ARG A 19 2.08 -9.80 2.96
CA ARG A 19 1.94 -8.79 4.02
C ARG A 19 0.47 -8.59 4.36
N SER A 20 0.22 -8.33 5.63
CA SER A 20 -1.12 -8.10 6.16
C SER A 20 -1.31 -6.62 6.47
N SER A 21 -2.56 -6.15 6.49
CA SER A 21 -2.88 -4.83 7.03
C SER A 21 -2.52 -4.68 8.52
N GLU A 22 -2.24 -5.79 9.19
CA GLU A 22 -1.84 -5.87 10.60
C GLU A 22 -0.32 -5.97 10.78
N ASP A 23 0.46 -6.05 9.69
CA ASP A 23 1.92 -6.07 9.79
C ASP A 23 2.41 -4.78 10.45
N PRO A 24 3.25 -4.85 11.50
CA PRO A 24 3.76 -3.66 12.17
C PRO A 24 4.55 -2.76 11.20
N GLU A 25 5.38 -3.35 10.34
CA GLU A 25 6.12 -2.59 9.31
C GLU A 25 5.18 -1.88 8.33
N PHE A 26 4.07 -2.53 7.96
CA PHE A 26 3.07 -1.95 7.08
C PHE A 26 2.29 -0.82 7.77
N GLN A 27 1.95 -0.98 9.05
CA GLN A 27 1.32 0.06 9.87
C GLN A 27 2.24 1.28 10.03
N GLU A 28 3.54 1.07 10.23
CA GLU A 28 4.53 2.16 10.24
C GLU A 28 4.57 2.90 8.90
N TRP A 29 4.52 2.18 7.78
CA TRP A 29 4.48 2.80 6.45
C TRP A 29 3.21 3.60 6.23
N LEU A 30 2.04 3.09 6.66
CA LEU A 30 0.78 3.83 6.64
C LEU A 30 0.84 5.11 7.48
N ALA A 31 1.42 5.03 8.68
CA ALA A 31 1.55 6.15 9.60
C ALA A 31 2.50 7.23 9.04
N GLU A 32 3.68 6.84 8.54
CA GLU A 32 4.63 7.74 7.90
C GLU A 32 4.01 8.41 6.66
N HIS A 33 3.28 7.64 5.85
CA HIS A 33 2.61 8.15 4.67
C HIS A 33 1.50 9.14 5.01
N LYS A 34 0.67 8.85 6.03
CA LYS A 34 -0.33 9.79 6.53
C LYS A 34 0.30 11.08 7.04
N ALA A 35 1.41 10.98 7.76
CA ALA A 35 2.13 12.13 8.31
C ALA A 35 2.77 13.02 7.23
N ARG A 36 3.36 12.42 6.19
CA ARG A 36 4.07 13.15 5.12
C ARG A 36 3.17 13.61 3.96
N HIS A 37 2.15 12.84 3.59
CA HIS A 37 1.43 13.01 2.33
C HIS A 37 -0.07 13.32 2.49
N GLY A 38 -0.57 13.44 3.72
CA GLY A 38 -1.96 13.87 3.98
C GLY A 38 -3.02 12.78 3.77
N GLY A 39 -2.62 11.51 3.69
CA GLY A 39 -3.45 10.37 4.12
C GLY A 39 -4.55 9.87 3.18
N LYS A 40 -4.60 10.27 1.91
CA LYS A 40 -5.54 9.64 0.95
C LYS A 40 -4.99 8.33 0.39
N ILE A 41 -4.88 7.33 1.27
CA ILE A 41 -4.66 5.95 0.86
C ILE A 41 -5.76 5.07 1.45
N ARG A 42 -6.19 4.09 0.67
CA ARG A 42 -7.17 3.11 1.11
C ARG A 42 -6.53 1.75 1.12
N VAL A 43 -6.68 1.05 2.23
CA VAL A 43 -6.19 -0.31 2.40
C VAL A 43 -7.37 -1.26 2.33
N SER A 44 -7.20 -2.37 1.63
CA SER A 44 -8.22 -3.41 1.48
C SER A 44 -7.56 -4.78 1.45
N LYS A 45 -8.31 -5.82 1.80
CA LYS A 45 -7.81 -7.19 1.72
C LYS A 45 -7.62 -7.56 0.24
N GLY A 46 -6.39 -7.94 -0.12
CA GLY A 46 -6.05 -8.49 -1.43
C GLY A 46 -6.29 -9.99 -1.49
N LEU A 47 -6.02 -10.61 -2.65
CA LEU A 47 -6.20 -12.05 -2.83
C LEU A 47 -5.11 -12.85 -2.09
N THR A 48 -3.88 -12.36 -2.11
CA THR A 48 -2.68 -13.01 -1.56
C THR A 48 -2.01 -12.18 -0.46
N GLY A 49 -2.64 -11.10 -0.01
CA GLY A 49 -2.08 -10.17 0.96
C GLY A 49 -2.93 -8.91 1.10
N VAL A 50 -2.29 -7.73 1.14
CA VAL A 50 -2.97 -6.44 1.32
C VAL A 50 -2.91 -5.59 0.06
N ARG A 51 -4.05 -5.04 -0.37
CA ARG A 51 -4.15 -4.05 -1.44
C ARG A 51 -4.15 -2.64 -0.89
N VAL A 52 -3.34 -1.77 -1.46
CA VAL A 52 -3.25 -0.35 -1.12
C VAL A 52 -3.56 0.46 -2.36
N MET A 53 -4.61 1.26 -2.27
CA MET A 53 -5.04 2.17 -3.32
C MET A 53 -4.51 3.57 -3.00
N PHE A 54 -3.79 4.16 -3.94
CA PHE A 54 -3.15 5.46 -3.82
C PHE A 54 -3.91 6.50 -4.63
N ALA A 55 -4.10 7.67 -4.05
CA ALA A 55 -4.63 8.83 -4.76
C ALA A 55 -3.59 9.52 -5.66
N LYS A 56 -2.29 9.25 -5.49
CA LYS A 56 -1.21 9.82 -6.33
C LYS A 56 -0.23 8.76 -6.80
N SER A 57 0.19 8.85 -8.07
CA SER A 57 1.18 7.92 -8.64
C SER A 57 2.57 8.05 -8.02
N ALA A 58 2.93 9.25 -7.53
CA ALA A 58 4.21 9.47 -6.83
C ALA A 58 4.30 8.65 -5.53
N ASP A 59 3.19 8.58 -4.80
CA ASP A 59 3.09 7.81 -3.56
C ASP A 59 3.14 6.30 -3.84
N MET A 60 2.47 5.87 -4.91
CA MET A 60 2.55 4.51 -5.42
C MET A 60 3.99 4.13 -5.80
N ALA A 61 4.70 4.95 -6.57
CA ALA A 61 6.08 4.67 -6.97
C ALA A 61 7.03 4.57 -5.77
N LEU A 62 6.84 5.43 -4.77
CA LEU A 62 7.61 5.40 -3.52
C LEU A 62 7.35 4.12 -2.73
N TRP A 63 6.08 3.73 -2.58
CA TRP A 63 5.68 2.50 -1.89
C TRP A 63 6.12 1.25 -2.64
N GLN A 64 6.04 1.23 -3.97
CA GLN A 64 6.52 0.14 -4.81
C GLN A 64 8.03 -0.06 -4.63
N ARG A 65 8.80 1.04 -4.65
CA ARG A 65 10.25 1.00 -4.45
C ARG A 65 10.63 0.55 -3.05
N ARG A 66 9.91 1.01 -2.02
CA ARG A 66 10.08 0.56 -0.63
C ARG A 66 9.72 -0.92 -0.46
N SER A 67 8.67 -1.38 -1.14
CA SER A 67 8.29 -2.79 -1.20
C SER A 67 9.36 -3.66 -1.82
N ASP A 68 9.91 -3.22 -2.95
CA ASP A 68 10.95 -3.94 -3.68
C ASP A 68 12.22 -4.06 -2.83
N GLU A 69 12.65 -2.96 -2.21
CA GLU A 69 13.78 -2.94 -1.27
C GLU A 69 13.54 -3.85 -0.05
N ALA A 70 12.33 -3.85 0.52
CA ALA A 70 12.01 -4.72 1.66
C ALA A 70 11.89 -6.20 1.24
N ALA A 71 11.41 -6.49 0.03
CA ALA A 71 11.39 -7.84 -0.54
C ALA A 71 12.81 -8.33 -0.86
N LYS A 72 13.69 -7.43 -1.30
CA LYS A 72 15.11 -7.69 -1.57
C LYS A 72 15.91 -7.87 -0.28
N GLY A 73 15.62 -7.09 0.77
CA GLY A 73 16.20 -7.26 2.10
C GLY A 73 15.88 -8.62 2.72
N LYS A 74 14.68 -9.16 2.45
CA LYS A 74 14.32 -10.54 2.83
C LYS A 74 15.04 -11.63 2.02
N LYS A 75 15.54 -11.33 0.81
CA LYS A 75 16.33 -12.27 0.01
C LYS A 75 17.81 -12.34 0.40
N SER A 76 18.30 -11.39 1.18
CA SER A 76 19.68 -11.39 1.71
C SER A 76 19.83 -12.19 3.00
N ALA A 77 18.78 -12.85 3.48
CA ALA A 77 18.79 -13.74 4.63
C ALA A 77 18.67 -15.23 4.22
N ALA A 78 19.27 -15.59 3.09
CA ALA A 78 19.41 -16.98 2.63
C ALA A 78 20.89 -17.34 2.51
#